data_AF-A0AAD9G6B7-F1
#
_entry.id   AF-A0AAD9G6B7-F1
#
_cell.length_a   1.000
_cell.length_b   1.000
_cell.length_c   1.000
_cell.angle_alpha   90.00
_cell.angle_beta   90.00
_cell.angle_gamma   90.00
#
_symmetry.space_group_name_H-M   'P 1'
#
loop_
_entity.id
_entity.type
_entity.pdbx_description
1 polymer ?
#
loop_
_entity_poly.entity_id
_entity_poly.type
_entity_poly.pdbx_seq_one_letter_code
_entity_poly.pdbx_strand_id
1 'polypeptide(L)'
;MALKPSSLDEKIKEVRQAALRYCGTADTNLKHALIQAEERLNHAKREFLRLEEETSKLTSKYSLKRLSRIMEITNSIVDQKPMGTQDLKPSDIDAIRRYYIPYVQQKKVIEMRSKEFELIQRRIALNAEIYMQYKEELDNVTTE
;
A
#
# COMPACT_ATOMS: atom_id res chain seq x y z
N MET A 1 30.99 -12.33 43.37
CA MET A 1 31.26 -11.00 42.78
C MET A 1 29.92 -10.29 42.64
N ALA A 2 29.66 -9.25 43.41
CA ALA A 2 28.46 -8.43 43.25
C ALA A 2 28.69 -7.45 42.08
N LEU A 3 27.84 -7.51 41.06
CA LEU A 3 27.80 -6.51 39.99
C LEU A 3 27.49 -5.14 40.63
N LYS A 4 28.39 -4.16 40.48
CA LYS A 4 28.10 -2.77 40.88
C LYS A 4 26.88 -2.29 40.08
N PRO A 5 25.91 -1.61 40.71
CA PRO A 5 24.79 -1.03 39.98
C PRO A 5 25.33 0.01 39.01
N SER A 6 24.95 -0.09 37.73
CA SER A 6 25.32 0.87 36.70
C SER A 6 24.79 2.26 37.06
N SER A 7 25.58 3.29 36.75
CA SER A 7 25.17 4.68 36.94
C SER A 7 23.95 5.00 36.07
N LEU A 8 23.22 6.06 36.42
CA LEU A 8 22.08 6.50 35.61
C LEU A 8 22.52 6.80 34.17
N ASP A 9 23.69 7.41 33.99
CA ASP A 9 24.24 7.77 32.68
C ASP A 9 24.62 6.53 31.85
N GLU A 10 25.18 5.50 32.47
CA GLU A 10 25.45 4.21 31.82
C GLU A 10 24.15 3.57 31.32
N LYS A 11 23.09 3.59 32.14
CA LYS A 11 21.78 3.05 31.75
C LYS A 11 21.15 3.85 30.60
N ILE A 12 21.26 5.17 30.62
CA ILE A 12 20.76 6.03 29.52
C ILE A 12 21.50 5.71 28.22
N LYS A 13 22.83 5.55 28.28
CA LYS A 13 23.66 5.18 27.13
C LYS A 13 23.28 3.80 26.58
N GLU A 14 23.06 2.81 27.45
CA GLU A 14 22.62 1.47 27.05
C GLU A 14 21.26 1.48 26.35
N VAL A 15 20.29 2.23 26.88
CA VAL A 15 18.95 2.37 26.27
C VAL A 15 19.05 3.01 24.89
N ARG A 16 19.82 4.09 24.74
CA ARG A 16 20.03 4.76 23.43
C ARG A 16 20.69 3.85 22.41
N GLN A 17 21.72 3.12 22.80
CA GLN A 17 22.36 2.14 21.91
C GLN A 17 21.40 1.01 21.52
N ALA A 18 20.55 0.54 22.44
CA ALA A 18 19.52 -0.44 22.11
C ALA A 18 18.50 0.11 21.12
N ALA A 19 18.07 1.37 21.29
CA ALA A 19 17.17 2.05 20.36
C ALA A 19 17.79 2.21 18.96
N LEU A 20 19.07 2.61 18.87
CA LEU A 20 19.79 2.70 17.59
C LEU A 20 19.89 1.33 16.88
N ARG A 21 20.18 0.25 17.62
CA ARG A 21 20.18 -1.12 17.08
C ARG A 21 18.80 -1.55 16.58
N TYR A 22 17.75 -1.20 17.33
CA TYR A 22 16.38 -1.44 16.92
C TYR A 22 16.05 -0.73 15.61
N CYS A 23 16.36 0.57 15.51
CA CYS A 23 16.15 1.35 14.29
C CYS A 23 16.92 0.78 13.08
N GLY A 24 18.14 0.28 13.28
CA GLY A 24 18.91 -0.37 12.21
C GLY A 24 18.28 -1.67 11.71
N THR A 25 17.78 -2.51 12.62
CA THR A 25 17.04 -3.72 12.27
C THR A 25 15.71 -3.38 11.57
N ALA A 26 14.99 -2.39 12.10
CA ALA A 26 13.74 -1.92 11.53
C ALA A 26 13.92 -1.35 10.11
N ASP A 27 14.99 -0.57 9.87
CA ASP A 27 15.33 -0.02 8.55
C ASP A 27 15.54 -1.15 7.52
N THR A 28 16.30 -2.18 7.88
CA THR A 28 16.52 -3.34 7.03
C THR A 28 15.19 -4.02 6.67
N ASN A 29 14.34 -4.29 7.66
CA ASN A 29 13.04 -4.94 7.44
C ASN A 29 12.10 -4.07 6.58
N LEU A 30 12.07 -2.76 6.83
CA LEU A 30 11.23 -1.83 6.08
C LEU A 30 11.68 -1.69 4.63
N LYS A 31 12.99 -1.71 4.34
CA LYS A 31 13.52 -1.72 2.98
C LYS A 31 13.13 -2.98 2.21
N HIS A 32 13.21 -4.15 2.84
CA HIS A 32 12.72 -5.39 2.23
C HIS A 32 11.20 -5.32 1.96
N ALA A 33 10.42 -4.82 2.92
CA ALA A 33 8.98 -4.63 2.74
C ALA A 33 8.66 -3.65 1.60
N LEU A 34 9.47 -2.60 1.42
CA LEU A 34 9.29 -1.63 0.35
C LEU A 34 9.47 -2.28 -1.03
N ILE A 35 10.54 -3.07 -1.21
CA ILE A 35 10.80 -3.82 -2.45
C ILE A 35 9.63 -4.76 -2.76
N GLN A 36 9.17 -5.53 -1.76
CA GLN A 36 8.03 -6.43 -1.94
C GLN A 36 6.72 -5.69 -2.25
N ALA A 37 6.49 -4.52 -1.66
CA ALA A 37 5.33 -3.70 -1.96
C ALA A 37 5.39 -3.14 -3.39
N GLU A 38 6.57 -2.69 -3.85
CA GLU A 38 6.79 -2.24 -5.22
C GLU A 38 6.52 -3.35 -6.24
N GLU A 39 7.07 -4.54 -6.02
CA GLU A 39 6.84 -5.70 -6.90
C GLU A 39 5.35 -6.05 -7.01
N ARG A 40 4.64 -6.08 -5.88
CA ARG A 40 3.19 -6.34 -5.85
C ARG A 40 2.39 -5.25 -6.57
N LEU A 41 2.77 -3.98 -6.40
CA LEU A 41 2.14 -2.87 -7.10
C LEU A 41 2.38 -2.94 -8.61
N ASN A 42 3.62 -3.22 -9.02
CA ASN A 42 3.98 -3.36 -10.44
C ASN A 42 3.28 -4.55 -11.09
N HIS A 43 3.20 -5.68 -10.39
CA HIS A 43 2.40 -6.82 -10.83
C HIS A 43 0.92 -6.44 -11.01
N ALA A 44 0.33 -5.76 -10.02
CA ALA A 44 -1.06 -5.33 -10.09
C ALA A 44 -1.32 -4.36 -11.26
N LYS A 45 -0.39 -3.44 -11.54
CA LYS A 45 -0.43 -2.53 -12.69
C LYS A 45 -0.38 -3.26 -14.03
N ARG A 46 0.47 -4.28 -14.17
CA ARG A 46 0.54 -5.09 -15.40
C ARG A 46 -0.77 -5.81 -15.69
N GLU A 47 -1.35 -6.46 -14.68
CA GLU A 47 -2.66 -7.11 -14.84
C GLU A 47 -3.77 -6.10 -15.17
N PHE A 48 -3.73 -4.92 -14.57
CA PHE A 48 -4.69 -3.87 -14.88
C PHE A 48 -4.59 -3.39 -16.33
N LEU A 49 -3.37 -3.17 -16.86
CA LEU A 49 -3.19 -2.75 -18.25
C LEU A 49 -3.75 -3.78 -19.23
N ARG A 50 -3.58 -5.08 -18.94
CA ARG A 50 -4.20 -6.16 -19.74
C ARG A 50 -5.73 -6.06 -19.74
N LEU A 51 -6.32 -5.91 -18.56
CA LEU A 51 -7.77 -5.78 -18.41
C LEU A 51 -8.31 -4.48 -19.03
N GLU A 52 -7.55 -3.39 -18.96
CA GLU A 52 -7.88 -2.10 -19.57
C GLU A 52 -7.92 -2.21 -21.10
N GLU A 53 -6.95 -2.90 -21.70
CA GLU A 53 -6.95 -3.15 -23.15
C GLU A 53 -8.17 -3.98 -23.58
N GLU A 54 -8.47 -5.06 -22.85
CA GLU A 54 -9.64 -5.92 -23.11
C GLU A 54 -10.95 -5.12 -23.00
N THR A 55 -11.07 -4.29 -21.96
CA THR A 55 -12.28 -3.48 -21.69
C THR A 55 -12.43 -2.32 -22.68
N SER A 56 -11.33 -1.73 -23.13
CA SER A 56 -11.34 -0.62 -24.10
C SER A 56 -11.90 -1.04 -25.46
N LYS A 57 -11.62 -2.28 -25.90
CA LYS A 57 -12.18 -2.86 -27.14
C LYS A 57 -13.70 -3.02 -27.10
N LEU A 58 -14.28 -3.17 -25.91
CA LEU A 58 -15.72 -3.25 -25.70
C LEU A 58 -16.34 -1.87 -25.52
N THR A 59 -15.62 -0.97 -24.87
CA THR A 59 -16.08 0.40 -24.59
C THR A 59 -16.48 1.14 -25.86
N SER A 60 -15.73 0.97 -26.96
CA SER A 60 -16.03 1.59 -28.26
C SER A 60 -17.37 1.14 -28.89
N LYS A 61 -17.96 0.04 -28.42
CA LYS A 61 -19.25 -0.48 -28.91
C LYS A 61 -20.45 0.10 -28.20
N TYR A 62 -20.24 0.85 -27.12
CA TYR A 62 -21.29 1.42 -26.28
C TYR A 62 -21.36 2.93 -26.44
N SER A 63 -22.57 3.49 -26.40
CA SER A 63 -22.73 4.94 -26.22
C SER A 63 -22.24 5.34 -24.82
N LEU A 64 -21.79 6.59 -24.67
CA LEU A 64 -21.29 7.10 -23.40
C LEU A 64 -22.30 6.92 -22.24
N LYS A 65 -23.60 7.16 -22.51
CA LYS A 65 -24.67 6.94 -21.53
C LYS A 65 -24.79 5.47 -21.12
N ARG A 66 -24.68 4.54 -22.08
CA ARG A 66 -24.75 3.10 -21.81
C ARG A 66 -23.52 2.62 -21.03
N LEU A 67 -22.33 3.09 -21.40
CA LEU A 67 -21.08 2.81 -20.70
C LEU A 67 -21.13 3.30 -19.24
N SER A 68 -21.59 4.53 -19.03
CA SER A 68 -21.76 5.10 -17.68
C SER A 68 -22.65 4.22 -16.81
N ARG A 69 -23.79 3.74 -17.36
CA ARG A 69 -24.68 2.81 -16.65
C ARG A 69 -24.03 1.45 -16.36
N ILE A 70 -23.31 0.89 -17.32
CA ILE A 70 -22.54 -0.36 -17.14
C ILE A 70 -21.53 -0.21 -16.00
N MET A 71 -20.79 0.91 -15.97
CA MET A 71 -19.80 1.18 -14.94
C MET A 71 -20.44 1.41 -13.56
N GLU A 72 -21.56 2.14 -13.48
CA GLU A 72 -22.30 2.36 -12.23
C GLU A 72 -22.76 1.02 -11.61
N ILE A 73 -23.34 0.16 -12.43
CA ILE A 73 -23.78 -1.18 -12.00
C ILE A 73 -22.57 -2.03 -11.61
N THR A 74 -21.51 -2.04 -12.42
CA THR A 74 -20.28 -2.78 -12.10
C THR A 74 -19.70 -2.37 -10.75
N ASN A 75 -19.57 -1.06 -10.50
CA ASN A 75 -19.06 -0.56 -9.22
C ASN A 75 -19.95 -1.00 -8.06
N SER A 76 -21.27 -0.92 -8.23
CA SER A 76 -22.22 -1.37 -7.21
C SER A 76 -22.12 -2.87 -6.94
N ILE A 77 -21.90 -3.71 -7.97
CA ILE A 77 -21.65 -5.15 -7.81
C ILE A 77 -20.37 -5.38 -7.00
N VAL A 78 -19.27 -4.72 -7.38
CA VAL A 78 -17.98 -4.88 -6.71
C VAL A 78 -18.03 -4.34 -5.28
N ASP A 79 -18.86 -3.33 -5.01
CA ASP A 79 -19.14 -2.78 -3.68
C ASP A 79 -20.15 -3.62 -2.87
N GLN A 80 -20.74 -4.68 -3.45
CA GLN A 80 -21.81 -5.47 -2.84
C GLN A 80 -23.04 -4.64 -2.42
N LYS A 81 -23.33 -3.56 -3.16
CA LYS A 81 -24.48 -2.69 -2.94
C LYS A 81 -25.69 -3.20 -3.75
N PRO A 82 -26.93 -3.07 -3.24
CA PRO A 82 -28.11 -3.43 -4.00
C PRO A 82 -28.27 -2.53 -5.23
N MET A 83 -28.66 -3.12 -6.38
CA MET A 83 -28.90 -2.36 -7.60
C MET A 83 -29.89 -3.06 -8.54
N GLY A 84 -30.67 -2.26 -9.27
CA GLY A 84 -31.60 -2.74 -10.29
C GLY A 84 -30.92 -2.95 -11.64
N THR A 85 -31.12 -4.11 -12.25
CA THR A 85 -30.61 -4.47 -13.59
C THR A 85 -31.67 -4.37 -14.69
N GLN A 86 -32.84 -3.79 -14.39
CA GLN A 86 -34.04 -3.82 -15.23
C GLN A 86 -33.85 -3.23 -16.65
N ASP A 87 -32.84 -2.37 -16.84
CA ASP A 87 -32.57 -1.73 -18.14
C ASP A 87 -31.41 -2.36 -18.93
N LEU A 88 -30.78 -3.42 -18.42
CA LEU A 88 -29.63 -4.07 -19.05
C LEU A 88 -30.07 -5.14 -20.06
N LYS A 89 -29.44 -5.12 -21.23
CA LYS A 89 -29.56 -6.21 -22.20
C LYS A 89 -28.70 -7.39 -21.70
N PRO A 90 -29.03 -8.64 -22.06
CA PRO A 90 -28.21 -9.80 -21.72
C PRO A 90 -26.73 -9.63 -22.10
N SER A 91 -26.46 -9.05 -23.28
CA SER A 91 -25.10 -8.73 -23.74
C SER A 91 -24.32 -7.82 -22.80
N ASP A 92 -25.01 -6.93 -22.09
CA ASP A 92 -24.38 -5.97 -21.19
C ASP A 92 -24.07 -6.63 -19.85
N ILE A 93 -24.95 -7.53 -19.40
CA ILE A 93 -24.72 -8.35 -18.21
C ILE A 93 -23.48 -9.24 -18.42
N ASP A 94 -23.36 -9.84 -19.61
CA ASP A 94 -22.19 -10.65 -19.97
C ASP A 94 -20.92 -9.80 -20.01
N ALA A 95 -20.99 -8.61 -20.63
CA ALA A 95 -19.86 -7.69 -20.66
C ALA A 95 -19.43 -7.27 -19.24
N ILE A 96 -20.39 -6.95 -18.36
CA ILE A 96 -20.16 -6.60 -16.96
C ILE A 96 -19.41 -7.73 -16.25
N ARG A 97 -19.95 -8.95 -16.31
CA ARG A 97 -19.40 -10.10 -15.59
C ARG A 97 -18.01 -10.48 -16.06
N ARG A 98 -17.80 -10.49 -17.37
CA ARG A 98 -16.58 -11.03 -17.98
C ARG A 98 -15.44 -10.02 -18.03
N TYR A 99 -15.73 -8.73 -18.19
CA TYR A 99 -14.71 -7.71 -18.46
C TYR A 99 -14.70 -6.61 -17.40
N TYR A 100 -15.83 -5.95 -17.17
CA TYR A 100 -15.84 -4.77 -16.30
C TYR A 100 -15.67 -5.10 -14.81
N ILE A 101 -16.21 -6.22 -14.31
CA ILE A 101 -16.01 -6.64 -12.90
C ILE A 101 -14.52 -6.90 -12.62
N PRO A 102 -13.81 -7.77 -13.37
CA PRO A 102 -12.37 -7.96 -13.17
C PRO A 102 -11.59 -6.65 -13.26
N TYR A 103 -11.92 -5.80 -14.24
CA TYR A 103 -11.28 -4.48 -14.41
C TYR A 103 -11.44 -3.59 -13.16
N VAL A 104 -12.67 -3.42 -12.65
CA VAL A 104 -12.94 -2.58 -11.47
C VAL A 104 -12.32 -3.19 -10.21
N GLN A 105 -12.37 -4.51 -10.04
CA GLN A 105 -11.71 -5.19 -8.92
C GLN A 105 -10.20 -4.93 -8.94
N GLN A 106 -9.56 -5.07 -10.10
CA GLN A 106 -8.13 -4.87 -10.23
C GLN A 106 -7.73 -3.41 -10.01
N LYS A 107 -8.56 -2.44 -10.45
CA LYS A 107 -8.37 -1.02 -10.13
C LYS A 107 -8.31 -0.78 -8.61
N LYS A 108 -9.19 -1.42 -7.85
CA LYS A 108 -9.17 -1.33 -6.37
C LYS A 108 -7.95 -2.00 -5.75
N VAL A 109 -7.49 -3.12 -6.31
CA VAL A 109 -6.24 -3.76 -5.87
C VAL A 109 -5.07 -2.79 -6.03
N ILE A 110 -4.96 -2.10 -7.17
CA ILE A 110 -3.92 -1.06 -7.36
C ILE A 110 -4.02 0.01 -6.29
N GLU A 111 -5.21 0.57 -6.06
CA GLU A 111 -5.41 1.62 -5.05
C GLU A 111 -4.93 1.17 -3.66
N MET A 112 -5.28 -0.06 -3.27
CA MET A 112 -4.85 -0.65 -2.00
C MET A 112 -3.32 -0.83 -1.94
N ARG A 113 -2.69 -1.33 -3.00
CA ARG A 113 -1.24 -1.56 -3.05
C ARG A 113 -0.44 -0.25 -3.11
N SER A 114 -0.96 0.77 -3.78
CA SER A 114 -0.39 2.12 -3.74
C SER A 114 -0.39 2.68 -2.31
N LYS A 115 -1.51 2.57 -1.58
CA LYS A 115 -1.59 2.99 -0.17
C LYS A 115 -0.62 2.22 0.73
N GLU A 116 -0.48 0.91 0.51
CA GLU A 116 0.48 0.08 1.24
C GLU A 116 1.93 0.56 1.00
N PHE A 117 2.29 0.80 -0.26
CA PHE A 117 3.61 1.29 -0.64
C PHE A 117 3.92 2.65 0.02
N GLU A 118 3.00 3.61 -0.08
CA GLU A 118 3.13 4.93 0.55
C GLU A 118 3.28 4.83 2.08
N LEU A 119 2.54 3.92 2.73
CA LEU A 119 2.63 3.71 4.17
C LEU A 119 4.01 3.22 4.58
N ILE A 120 4.62 2.32 3.81
CA ILE A 120 5.97 1.81 4.08
C ILE A 120 6.99 2.94 3.90
N GLN A 121 6.87 3.76 2.86
CA GLN A 121 7.74 4.93 2.67
C GLN A 121 7.68 5.89 3.86
N ARG A 122 6.47 6.19 4.36
CA ARG A 122 6.30 7.04 5.55
C ARG A 122 6.93 6.43 6.80
N ARG A 123 6.84 5.11 6.97
CA ARG A 123 7.48 4.40 8.09
C ARG A 123 9.00 4.44 8.01
N ILE A 124 9.57 4.33 6.81
CA ILE A 124 11.02 4.47 6.60
C ILE A 124 11.47 5.87 7.01
N ALA A 125 10.77 6.91 6.55
CA ALA A 125 11.07 8.29 6.90
C ALA A 125 11.03 8.52 8.42
N LEU A 126 9.95 8.08 9.08
CA LEU A 126 9.81 8.18 10.53
C LEU A 126 10.91 7.42 11.28
N ASN A 127 11.27 6.21 10.83
CA ASN A 127 12.35 5.44 11.46
C ASN A 127 13.71 6.17 11.32
N ALA A 128 13.94 6.85 10.20
CA ALA A 128 15.15 7.66 10.00
C ALA A 128 15.17 8.89 10.94
N GLU A 129 14.04 9.57 11.11
CA GLU A 129 13.90 10.69 12.07
C GLU A 129 14.22 10.24 13.51
N ILE A 130 13.62 9.12 13.95
CA ILE A 130 13.85 8.56 15.29
C ILE A 130 15.32 8.15 15.46
N TYR A 131 15.91 7.52 14.44
CA TYR A 131 17.33 7.16 14.47
C TYR A 131 18.23 8.38 14.68
N MET A 132 17.96 9.48 13.95
CA MET A 132 18.74 10.72 14.07
C MET A 132 18.62 11.33 15.47
N GLN A 133 17.41 11.36 16.05
CA GLN A 133 17.20 11.85 17.41
C GLN A 133 18.04 11.07 18.44
N TYR A 134 17.98 9.73 18.42
CA TYR A 134 18.78 8.92 19.33
C TYR A 134 20.28 9.05 19.12
N LYS A 135 20.71 9.34 17.88
CA LYS A 135 22.12 9.52 17.55
C LYS A 135 22.64 10.86 18.07
N GLU A 136 21.91 11.94 17.84
CA GLU A 136 22.22 13.27 18.36
C GLU A 136 22.28 13.27 19.90
N GLU A 137 21.32 12.62 20.55
CA GLU A 137 21.34 12.47 22.01
C GLU A 137 22.53 11.66 22.54
N LEU A 138 23.00 10.66 21.78
CA LEU A 138 24.17 9.87 22.16
C LEU A 138 25.45 10.68 22.02
N ASP A 139 25.58 11.43 20.93
CA ASP A 139 26.75 12.27 20.65
C ASP A 139 26.87 13.41 21.68
N ASN A 140 25.75 14.07 22.03
CA ASN A 140 25.75 15.16 23.02
C ASN A 140 26.19 14.73 24.43
N VAL A 141 25.87 13.51 24.87
CA VAL A 141 26.33 12.97 26.18
C VAL A 141 27.83 12.62 26.20
N THR A 142 28.49 12.58 25.04
CA THR A 142 29.93 12.32 24.96
C THR A 142 30.78 13.60 25.06
N THR A 143 30.13 14.78 25.11
CA THR A 143 30.79 16.10 25.04
C THR A 143 30.71 16.91 26.34
N GLU A 144 30.10 16.35 27.39
CA GLU A 144 30.10 16.87 28.77
C GLU A 144 30.99 15.99 29.67
#